data_AF-A0A8S8XMC3-F1
#
_entry.id   AF-A0A8S8XMC3-F1
#
_cell.length_a   1.000
_cell.length_b   1.000
_cell.length_c   1.000
_cell.angle_alpha   90.00
_cell.angle_beta   90.00
_cell.angle_gamma   90.00
#
_symmetry.space_group_name_H-M   'P 1'
#
loop_
_entity.id
_entity.type
_entity.pdbx_description
1 polymer ?
#
loop_
_entity_poly.entity_id
_entity_poly.type
_entity_poly.pdbx_seq_one_letter_code
_entity_poly.pdbx_strand_id
1 'polypeptide(L)'
;MENPQEVFDELLEFLAVSWQKANLVHGDFSPFNILWSDNGPVVIDVGQAVIQSHPKAQEFLIRDVTRLIEWANKNGIDIDLAEAM
;
A
#
# COMPACT_ATOMS: atom_id res chain seq x y z
N MET A 1 -6.34 2.45 -16.85
CA MET A 1 -5.15 2.85 -16.08
C MET A 1 -4.11 3.21 -17.10
N GLU A 2 -3.68 4.47 -17.14
CA GLU A 2 -2.75 4.94 -18.18
C GLU A 2 -1.34 4.35 -17.99
N ASN A 3 -0.99 3.92 -16.77
CA ASN A 3 0.21 3.11 -16.50
C ASN A 3 0.10 2.34 -15.15
N PRO A 4 -0.04 1.00 -15.13
CA PRO A 4 -0.06 0.24 -13.87
C PRO A 4 1.19 0.41 -13.01
N GLN A 5 2.36 0.62 -13.62
CA GLN A 5 3.63 0.79 -12.89
C GLN A 5 3.61 2.06 -12.05
N GLU A 6 3.18 3.19 -12.64
CA GLU A 6 3.08 4.47 -11.92
C GLU A 6 2.12 4.36 -10.72
N VAL A 7 0.99 3.69 -10.91
CA VAL A 7 0.03 3.43 -9.83
C VAL A 7 0.66 2.60 -8.71
N PHE A 8 1.38 1.53 -9.06
CA PHE A 8 2.09 0.70 -8.09
C PHE A 8 3.10 1.52 -7.31
N ASP A 9 3.93 2.30 -8.00
CA ASP A 9 4.97 3.12 -7.40
C ASP A 9 4.39 4.16 -6.42
N GLU A 10 3.30 4.85 -6.81
CA GLU A 10 2.61 5.82 -5.94
C GLU A 10 2.01 5.16 -4.69
N LEU A 11 1.37 4.00 -4.84
CA LEU A 11 0.79 3.27 -3.72
C LEU A 11 1.85 2.67 -2.79
N LEU A 12 2.97 2.20 -3.36
CA LEU A 12 4.11 1.71 -2.58
C LEU A 12 4.76 2.85 -1.81
N GLU A 13 4.94 4.01 -2.44
CA GLU A 13 5.44 5.22 -1.76
C GLU A 13 4.51 5.63 -0.62
N PHE A 14 3.18 5.58 -0.82
CA PHE A 14 2.22 5.85 0.26
C PHE A 14 2.42 4.93 1.47
N LEU A 15 2.57 3.61 1.24
CA LEU A 15 2.80 2.64 2.31
C LEU A 15 4.16 2.88 3.00
N ALA A 16 5.21 3.16 2.22
CA ALA A 16 6.55 3.44 2.72
C ALA A 16 6.59 4.73 3.56
N VAL A 17 5.96 5.81 3.11
CA VAL A 17 5.87 7.09 3.84
C VAL A 17 5.05 6.93 5.11
N SER A 18 3.91 6.22 5.04
CA SER A 18 3.07 5.93 6.20
C SER A 18 3.86 5.20 7.28
N TRP A 19 4.60 4.16 6.88
CA TRP A 19 5.47 3.42 7.80
C TRP A 19 6.59 4.31 8.33
N GLN A 20 7.48 4.78 7.45
CA GLN A 20 8.77 5.35 7.85
C GLN A 20 8.69 6.77 8.42
N LYS A 21 7.73 7.58 7.96
CA LYS A 21 7.64 9.01 8.32
C LYS A 21 6.47 9.31 9.25
N ALA A 22 5.33 8.63 9.08
CA ALA A 22 4.14 8.86 9.90
C ALA A 22 4.04 7.90 11.11
N ASN A 23 4.90 6.89 11.20
CA ASN A 23 4.82 5.82 12.21
C ASN A 23 3.46 5.10 12.23
N LEU A 24 2.84 4.94 11.06
CA LEU A 24 1.52 4.33 10.88
C LEU A 24 1.58 3.15 9.90
N VAL A 25 0.72 2.17 10.14
CA VAL A 25 0.36 1.12 9.20
C VAL A 25 -1.11 1.28 8.88
N HIS A 26 -1.48 1.23 7.60
CA HIS A 26 -2.88 1.35 7.18
C HIS A 26 -3.73 0.26 7.82
N GLY A 27 -3.26 -0.99 7.86
CA GLY A 27 -3.90 -2.06 8.61
C GLY A 27 -5.21 -2.55 8.00
N ASP A 28 -5.58 -2.06 6.82
CA ASP A 28 -6.61 -2.63 5.95
C ASP A 28 -6.45 -2.16 4.50
N PHE A 29 -5.22 -2.14 3.99
CA PHE A 29 -4.99 -1.67 2.62
C PHE A 29 -5.65 -2.60 1.62
N SER A 30 -6.48 -2.09 0.70
CA SER A 30 -7.18 -2.88 -0.32
C SER A 30 -7.64 -2.02 -1.49
N PRO A 31 -7.98 -2.61 -2.66
CA PRO A 31 -8.54 -1.87 -3.80
C PRO A 31 -9.81 -1.07 -3.48
N PHE A 32 -10.56 -1.45 -2.45
CA PHE A 32 -11.77 -0.73 -2.03
C PHE A 32 -11.45 0.57 -1.27
N ASN A 33 -10.24 0.69 -0.72
CA ASN A 33 -9.75 1.86 0.01
C ASN A 33 -8.91 2.80 -0.88
N ILE A 34 -8.99 2.63 -2.20
CA ILE A 34 -8.30 3.46 -3.19
C ILE A 34 -9.35 4.18 -4.03
N LEU A 35 -9.37 5.51 -3.95
CA LEU A 35 -10.17 6.37 -4.80
C LEU A 35 -9.36 6.84 -6.01
N TRP A 36 -9.99 6.91 -7.17
CA TRP A 36 -9.37 7.43 -8.39
C TRP A 36 -9.72 8.90 -8.59
N SER A 37 -8.69 9.73 -8.75
CA SER A 37 -8.82 11.14 -9.07
C SER A 37 -8.04 11.48 -10.35
N ASP A 38 -8.23 12.69 -10.87
CA ASP A 38 -7.44 13.21 -12.00
C ASP A 38 -5.93 13.30 -11.69
N ASN A 39 -5.55 13.25 -10.40
CA ASN A 39 -4.16 13.33 -9.93
C ASN A 39 -3.58 11.97 -9.52
N GLY A 40 -4.26 10.86 -9.83
CA GLY A 40 -3.81 9.51 -9.44
C GLY A 40 -4.60 8.88 -8.28
N PRO A 41 -4.15 7.71 -7.80
CA PRO A 41 -4.77 6.98 -6.69
C PRO A 41 -4.65 7.73 -5.36
N VAL A 42 -5.76 7.81 -4.63
CA VAL A 42 -5.82 8.39 -3.28
C VAL A 42 -6.25 7.32 -2.29
N VAL A 43 -5.41 7.05 -1.30
CA VAL A 43 -5.71 6.07 -0.24
C VAL A 43 -6.56 6.73 0.84
N ILE A 44 -7.66 6.07 1.20
CA ILE A 44 -8.63 6.54 2.20
C ILE A 44 -8.77 5.54 3.36
N ASP A 45 -9.68 5.84 4.30
CA ASP A 45 -10.02 4.97 5.43
C ASP A 45 -8.84 4.61 6.35
N VAL A 46 -8.03 5.63 6.67
CA VAL A 46 -6.97 5.52 7.68
C VAL A 46 -7.50 5.49 9.12
N GLY A 47 -8.82 5.45 9.32
CA GLY A 47 -9.44 5.41 10.65
C GLY A 47 -9.14 4.12 11.42
N GLN A 48 -8.81 3.04 10.71
CA GLN A 48 -8.38 1.74 11.27
C GLN A 48 -6.86 1.58 11.31
N ALA A 49 -6.09 2.59 10.92
CA ALA A 49 -4.64 2.54 10.94
C ALA A 49 -4.10 2.38 12.36
N VAL A 50 -2.98 1.65 12.50
CA VAL A 50 -2.31 1.41 13.78
C VAL A 50 -0.93 2.03 13.81
N ILE A 51 -0.49 2.46 15.00
CA ILE A 51 0.87 2.93 15.23
C ILE A 51 1.88 1.78 15.19
N GLN A 52 3.13 2.07 14.84
CA GLN A 52 4.19 1.05 14.74
C GLN A 52 4.42 0.25 16.04
N SER A 53 4.17 0.84 17.21
CA SER A 53 4.33 0.15 18.49
C SER A 53 3.21 -0.86 18.79
N HIS A 54 2.19 -0.96 17.95
CA HIS A 54 1.16 -1.98 18.07
C HIS A 54 1.79 -3.37 17.87
N PRO A 55 1.48 -4.39 18.71
CA PRO A 55 2.13 -5.70 18.63
C PRO A 55 2.03 -6.40 17.28
N LYS A 56 1.02 -6.04 16.48
CA LYS A 56 0.78 -6.60 15.13
C LYS A 56 1.13 -5.66 13.97
N ALA A 57 1.77 -4.52 14.22
CA ALA A 57 2.01 -3.52 13.18
C ALA A 57 2.80 -4.10 11.98
N GLN A 58 3.84 -4.88 12.25
CA GLN A 58 4.63 -5.53 11.18
C GLN A 58 3.81 -6.55 10.37
N GLU A 59 2.98 -7.36 11.04
CA GLU A 59 2.11 -8.33 10.36
C GLU A 59 1.11 -7.62 9.43
N PHE A 60 0.56 -6.50 9.88
CA PHE A 60 -0.33 -5.68 9.06
C PHE A 60 0.39 -5.00 7.89
N LEU A 61 1.60 -4.49 8.09
CA LEU A 61 2.40 -3.92 7.01
C LEU A 61 2.69 -4.96 5.92
N ILE A 62 3.15 -6.15 6.32
CA ILE A 62 3.44 -7.25 5.39
C ILE A 62 2.20 -7.59 4.57
N ARG A 63 1.03 -7.67 5.22
CA ARG A 63 -0.23 -7.94 4.54
C ARG A 63 -0.63 -6.82 3.57
N ASP A 64 -0.48 -5.57 3.97
CA ASP A 64 -0.82 -4.40 3.12
C ASP A 64 0.07 -4.38 1.86
N VAL A 65 1.39 -4.59 2.01
CA VAL A 65 2.33 -4.68 0.88
C VAL A 65 2.05 -5.90 0.01
N THR A 66 1.74 -7.05 0.62
CA THR A 66 1.39 -8.28 -0.13
C THR A 66 0.17 -8.06 -1.02
N ARG A 67 -0.87 -7.39 -0.51
CA ARG A 67 -2.07 -7.06 -1.30
C ARG A 67 -1.75 -6.13 -2.48
N LEU A 68 -0.84 -5.17 -2.29
CA LEU A 68 -0.38 -4.31 -3.37
C LEU A 68 0.38 -5.10 -4.45
N ILE A 69 1.25 -6.02 -4.05
CA ILE A 69 1.99 -6.91 -4.96
C ILE A 69 1.05 -7.84 -5.72
N GLU A 70 0.08 -8.45 -5.05
CA GLU A 70 -0.94 -9.26 -5.70
C GLU A 70 -1.72 -8.48 -6.76
N TRP A 71 -2.00 -7.21 -6.49
CA TRP A 71 -2.60 -6.31 -7.47
C TRP A 71 -1.63 -6.01 -8.62
N ALA A 72 -0.37 -5.73 -8.35
CA ALA A 72 0.66 -5.45 -9.36
C ALA A 72 0.84 -6.63 -10.33
N ASN A 73 1.01 -7.83 -9.79
CA ASN A 73 1.15 -9.08 -10.55
C ASN A 73 -0.07 -9.36 -11.43
N LYS A 74 -1.30 -9.08 -10.94
CA LYS A 74 -2.53 -9.20 -11.75
C LYS A 74 -2.60 -8.17 -12.89
N ASN A 75 -1.86 -7.08 -12.81
CA ASN A 75 -1.78 -6.04 -13.83
C ASN A 75 -0.50 -6.12 -14.69
N GLY A 76 0.24 -7.22 -14.62
CA GLY A 76 1.39 -7.50 -15.48
C GLY A 76 2.71 -6.88 -15.03
N ILE A 77 2.80 -6.42 -13.78
CA ILE A 77 4.05 -6.00 -13.14
C ILE A 77 4.58 -7.21 -12.36
N ASP A 78 5.71 -7.77 -12.78
CA ASP A 78 6.33 -8.91 -12.10
C ASP A 78 7.19 -8.39 -10.94
N ILE A 79 6.68 -8.51 -9.72
CA ILE A 79 7.35 -8.08 -8.49
C ILE A 79 7.14 -9.12 -7.40
N ASP A 80 8.18 -9.35 -6.62
CA ASP A 80 8.11 -10.16 -5.41
C ASP A 80 8.17 -9.32 -4.12
N LEU A 81 7.81 -9.95 -2.99
CA LEU A 81 7.79 -9.28 -1.69
C LEU A 81 9.18 -8.87 -1.20
N ALA A 82 10.24 -9.58 -1.60
CA ALA A 82 11.60 -9.25 -1.20
C ALA A 82 12.13 -8.03 -1.94
N GLU A 83 11.66 -7.77 -3.15
CA GLU A 83 11.99 -6.58 -3.93
C GLU A 83 11.25 -5.33 -3.42
N ALA A 84 10.07 -5.50 -2.82
CA ALA A 84 9.22 -4.40 -2.36
C ALA A 84 9.43 -3.96 -0.90
N MET A 85 10.15 -4.74 -0.08
CA MET A 85 10.43 -4.45 1.35
C MET A 85 11.88 -4.04 1.59
#